data_AF-A0A0M9VVH6-F1
#
_entry.id   AF-A0A0M9VVH6-F1
#
_cell.length_a   1.000
_cell.length_b   1.000
_cell.length_c   1.000
_cell.angle_alpha   90.00
_cell.angle_beta   90.00
_cell.angle_gamma   90.00
#
_symmetry.space_group_name_H-M   'P 1'
#
loop_
_entity.id
_entity.type
_entity.pdbx_description
1 polymer ?
#
loop_
_entity_poly.entity_id
_entity_poly.type
_entity_poly.pdbx_seq_one_letter_code
_entity_poly.pdbx_strand_id
1 'polypeptide(L)'
;MKCIGILLLFIAAIVAAIPLERRGVQSLDLNAFKEAQQKDETATRALSSTQIKTSDGRCLRVDMLSGDSVANLTPVQVAECGTTNGQLWDIITAGRHNDRPGQMLIVNTLTQACFNVDPAGSVGDSVYLFSCGGRADGGGQVTGSQLFAFDGSAGPLALQPRNAQGQCLYASGNELGIQACDSSSQSQSFTFANGASSVKSERSSVQDPAPRGAPVLRLSFIPKGTPTPQPLRVAFSALAHHQYRASMSAALGPRFAGTGIPASTPTPTVPAAAPPFPTAAPPFPTSVSAVPTAFASLVIPVSQDGGVLQPTAAAAANQFDVTAIRAARGANIRAPDGRCLSIDPSAGDSRQNLIPIQLDECRGDETQKFDIVTRGRHNDGTTGVALIVSTLTNGCISFDGRNRPGSRVFLFSCGGRADGEGQTDAGQLFPYDGNSTSLVMEPQSEGGRTCLVAGSQRLDSGSCGGNKSAFQIVNIS
;
A
#
# COMPACT_ATOMS: atom_id res chain seq x y z
N MET A 1 6.89 19.96 58.46
CA MET A 1 6.84 20.17 56.98
C MET A 1 8.13 19.62 56.34
N LYS A 2 8.29 18.29 56.22
CA LYS A 2 9.40 17.62 55.54
C LYS A 2 8.97 16.20 55.17
N CYS A 3 7.96 16.04 54.31
CA CYS A 3 7.56 14.72 53.77
C CYS A 3 6.90 14.77 52.38
N ILE A 4 6.86 15.93 51.71
CA ILE A 4 6.13 16.08 50.43
C ILE A 4 7.09 16.14 49.21
N GLY A 5 8.41 16.17 49.44
CA GLY A 5 9.41 16.36 48.37
C GLY A 5 9.91 15.10 47.66
N ILE A 6 9.57 13.88 48.12
CA ILE A 6 10.17 12.64 47.59
C ILE A 6 9.21 11.89 46.63
N LEU A 7 7.91 12.18 46.65
CA LEU A 7 6.94 11.45 45.82
C LEU A 7 6.88 11.92 44.36
N LEU A 8 7.39 13.12 44.04
CA LEU A 8 7.36 13.68 42.68
C LEU A 8 8.53 13.27 41.77
N LEU A 9 9.54 12.57 42.30
CA LEU A 9 10.70 12.12 41.51
C LEU A 9 10.58 10.68 40.97
N PHE A 10 9.55 9.91 41.36
CA PHE A 10 9.37 8.53 40.90
C PHE A 10 8.38 8.37 39.74
N ILE A 11 7.63 9.41 39.35
CA ILE A 11 6.63 9.33 38.26
C ILE A 11 7.26 9.68 36.89
N ALA A 12 8.45 10.27 36.85
CA ALA A 12 9.15 10.60 35.60
C ALA A 12 9.92 9.42 34.95
N ALA A 13 9.95 8.23 35.57
CA ALA A 13 10.77 7.10 35.12
C ALA A 13 10.00 5.95 34.45
N ILE A 14 8.67 6.02 34.31
CA ILE A 14 7.84 4.93 33.74
C ILE A 14 7.15 5.35 32.42
N VAL A 15 7.69 6.36 31.71
CA VAL A 15 7.23 6.74 30.35
C VAL A 15 8.29 6.45 29.28
N ALA A 16 9.45 5.89 29.64
CA ALA A 16 10.58 5.69 28.72
C ALA A 16 10.84 4.23 28.30
N ALA A 17 9.91 3.30 28.53
CA ALA A 17 10.15 1.88 28.19
C ALA A 17 8.88 1.10 27.82
N ILE A 18 7.93 1.72 27.11
CA ILE A 18 7.07 0.93 26.23
C ILE A 18 7.84 0.87 24.92
N PRO A 19 8.53 -0.23 24.57
CA PRO A 19 9.03 -0.39 23.23
C PRO A 19 7.81 -0.28 22.32
N LEU A 20 7.77 0.76 21.50
CA LEU A 20 6.89 0.79 20.33
C LEU A 20 7.26 -0.48 19.57
N GLU A 21 6.43 -1.52 19.68
CA GLU A 21 6.68 -2.75 18.94
C GLU A 21 6.76 -2.37 17.47
N ARG A 22 7.95 -2.54 16.88
CA ARG A 22 8.18 -2.35 15.45
C ARG A 22 7.12 -3.15 14.70
N ARG A 23 6.67 -2.60 13.57
CA ARG A 23 5.60 -3.10 12.66
C ARG A 23 5.86 -4.52 12.14
N GLY A 24 5.93 -5.50 13.03
CA GLY A 24 6.13 -6.89 12.71
C GLY A 24 4.81 -7.66 12.71
N VAL A 25 4.75 -8.69 11.88
CA VAL A 25 3.64 -9.64 11.80
C VAL A 25 4.04 -10.97 12.43
N GLN A 26 3.08 -11.73 12.93
CA GLN A 26 3.36 -13.07 13.46
C GLN A 26 3.59 -14.10 12.34
N SER A 27 3.09 -13.82 11.14
CA SER A 27 3.23 -14.69 9.96
C SER A 27 3.00 -13.90 8.67
N LEU A 28 3.59 -14.35 7.57
CA LEU A 28 3.30 -13.83 6.23
C LEU A 28 2.01 -14.42 5.66
N ASP A 29 1.32 -13.66 4.82
CA ASP A 29 0.43 -14.23 3.80
C ASP A 29 1.30 -14.80 2.69
N LEU A 30 1.41 -16.12 2.64
CA LEU A 30 2.33 -16.79 1.75
C LEU A 30 1.98 -16.60 0.26
N ASN A 31 0.71 -16.44 -0.09
CA ASN A 31 0.30 -16.27 -1.49
C ASN A 31 0.59 -14.85 -1.95
N ALA A 32 0.14 -13.86 -1.18
CA ALA A 32 0.39 -12.45 -1.48
C ALA A 32 1.89 -12.12 -1.41
N PHE A 33 2.64 -12.73 -0.48
CA PHE A 33 4.10 -12.63 -0.44
C PHE A 33 4.76 -13.18 -1.70
N LYS A 34 4.35 -14.35 -2.19
CA LYS A 34 4.89 -14.94 -3.43
C LYS A 34 4.57 -14.09 -4.66
N GLU A 35 3.40 -13.49 -4.70
CA GLU A 35 2.99 -12.59 -5.78
C GLU A 35 3.77 -11.27 -5.72
N ALA A 36 3.89 -10.67 -4.53
CA ALA A 36 4.53 -9.39 -4.31
C ALA A 36 6.06 -9.46 -4.45
N GLN A 37 6.67 -10.55 -3.99
CA GLN A 37 8.12 -10.72 -3.96
C GLN A 37 8.58 -11.75 -4.98
N GLN A 38 8.18 -11.54 -6.24
CA GLN A 38 8.62 -12.38 -7.34
C GLN A 38 10.07 -12.13 -7.68
N LYS A 39 10.86 -13.20 -7.66
CA LYS A 39 12.20 -13.20 -8.21
C LYS A 39 12.17 -12.79 -9.69
N ASP A 40 13.03 -11.85 -10.06
CA ASP A 40 13.27 -11.51 -11.45
C ASP A 40 14.19 -12.54 -12.10
N GLU A 41 13.63 -13.38 -12.96
CA GLU A 41 14.38 -14.42 -13.69
C GLU A 41 15.14 -13.88 -14.91
N THR A 42 14.91 -12.63 -15.30
CA THR A 42 15.68 -11.96 -16.37
C THR A 42 16.84 -11.14 -15.83
N ALA A 43 17.03 -11.14 -14.50
CA ALA A 43 18.02 -10.32 -13.83
C ALA A 43 19.47 -10.75 -14.15
N THR A 44 20.28 -9.78 -14.54
CA THR A 44 21.75 -9.87 -14.53
C THR A 44 22.25 -9.50 -13.15
N ARG A 45 22.83 -10.48 -12.45
CA ARG A 45 23.39 -10.31 -11.10
C ARG A 45 24.89 -10.03 -11.20
N ALA A 46 25.31 -8.85 -10.77
CA ALA A 46 26.72 -8.53 -10.63
C ALA A 46 27.35 -9.30 -9.46
N LEU A 47 26.61 -9.41 -8.35
CA LEU A 47 26.96 -10.22 -7.19
C LEU A 47 25.73 -11.02 -6.76
N SER A 48 25.92 -12.24 -6.28
CA SER A 48 24.84 -13.09 -5.78
C SER A 48 25.16 -13.62 -4.39
N SER A 49 24.15 -13.68 -3.52
CA SER A 49 24.27 -14.14 -2.14
C SER A 49 25.46 -13.51 -1.40
N THR A 50 25.66 -12.20 -1.60
CA THR A 50 26.73 -11.43 -0.95
C THR A 50 26.26 -10.85 0.37
N GLN A 51 27.16 -10.65 1.32
CA GLN A 51 26.90 -9.83 2.50
C GLN A 51 27.20 -8.38 2.18
N ILE A 52 26.40 -7.47 2.73
CA ILE A 52 26.73 -6.04 2.74
C ILE A 52 27.24 -5.71 4.14
N LYS A 53 28.52 -5.35 4.26
CA LYS A 53 29.18 -5.05 5.53
C LYS A 53 29.33 -3.56 5.70
N THR A 54 29.06 -3.08 6.91
CA THR A 54 29.43 -1.75 7.38
C THR A 54 30.93 -1.71 7.71
N SER A 55 31.51 -0.51 7.82
CA SER A 55 32.94 -0.32 8.12
C SER A 55 33.40 -0.92 9.45
N ASP A 56 32.50 -1.08 10.42
CA ASP A 56 32.79 -1.72 11.70
C ASP A 56 32.76 -3.26 11.64
N GLY A 57 32.49 -3.84 10.46
CA GLY A 57 32.51 -5.27 10.20
C GLY A 57 31.15 -5.97 10.35
N ARG A 58 30.11 -5.28 10.82
CA ARG A 58 28.75 -5.82 10.95
C ARG A 58 28.02 -5.87 9.61
N CYS A 59 27.04 -6.75 9.49
CA CYS A 59 26.29 -7.01 8.26
C CYS A 59 24.90 -6.35 8.25
N LEU A 60 24.45 -5.95 7.06
CA LEU A 60 23.06 -5.61 6.83
C LEU A 60 22.20 -6.88 6.88
N ARG A 61 21.07 -6.78 7.58
CA ARG A 61 20.12 -7.87 7.76
C ARG A 61 18.69 -7.37 7.64
N VAL A 62 17.80 -8.31 7.43
CA VAL A 62 16.35 -8.13 7.62
C VAL A 62 15.78 -9.28 8.42
N ASP A 63 14.72 -8.98 9.14
CA ASP A 63 13.81 -9.99 9.67
C ASP A 63 12.56 -10.00 8.78
N MET A 64 12.31 -11.12 8.11
CA MET A 64 11.21 -11.26 7.15
C MET A 64 9.84 -10.95 7.76
N LEU A 65 9.68 -11.09 9.08
CA LEU A 65 8.43 -10.81 9.78
C LEU A 65 8.38 -9.40 10.38
N SER A 66 9.40 -8.57 10.18
CA SER A 66 9.46 -7.22 10.77
C SER A 66 8.82 -6.11 9.92
N GLY A 67 8.21 -6.48 8.79
CA GLY A 67 7.39 -5.61 7.95
C GLY A 67 5.92 -6.03 7.95
N ASP A 68 5.21 -5.68 6.87
CA ASP A 68 3.82 -6.10 6.67
C ASP A 68 3.71 -7.60 6.30
N SER A 69 2.48 -8.08 6.12
CA SER A 69 2.21 -9.50 5.85
C SER A 69 2.77 -10.02 4.53
N VAL A 70 3.25 -9.14 3.63
CA VAL A 70 3.91 -9.50 2.37
C VAL A 70 5.40 -9.12 2.38
N ALA A 71 5.96 -8.89 3.57
CA ALA A 71 7.33 -8.48 3.83
C ALA A 71 7.74 -7.14 3.19
N ASN A 72 6.77 -6.30 2.82
CA ASN A 72 7.03 -4.89 2.50
C ASN A 72 7.21 -4.09 3.79
N LEU A 73 7.82 -2.91 3.67
CA LEU A 73 8.14 -2.03 4.81
C LEU A 73 9.03 -2.74 5.86
N THR A 74 9.74 -3.80 5.46
CA THR A 74 10.65 -4.53 6.35
C THR A 74 11.90 -3.69 6.60
N PRO A 75 12.16 -3.22 7.82
CA PRO A 75 13.32 -2.36 8.09
C PRO A 75 14.64 -3.08 7.82
N VAL A 76 15.58 -2.39 7.18
CA VAL A 76 16.96 -2.89 7.05
C VAL A 76 17.75 -2.51 8.28
N GLN A 77 18.39 -3.50 8.91
CA GLN A 77 19.06 -3.35 10.19
C GLN A 77 20.54 -3.73 10.08
N VAL A 78 21.35 -3.29 11.04
CA VAL A 78 22.75 -3.67 11.18
C VAL A 78 22.88 -4.67 12.33
N ALA A 79 23.59 -5.78 12.10
CA ALA A 79 23.81 -6.83 13.10
C ALA A 79 25.11 -7.60 12.84
N GLU A 80 25.54 -8.41 13.81
CA GLU A 80 26.68 -9.32 13.63
C GLU A 80 26.48 -10.27 12.44
N CYS A 81 27.52 -10.45 11.64
CA CYS A 81 27.48 -11.32 10.47
C CYS A 81 27.32 -12.81 10.86
N GLY A 82 26.56 -13.56 10.08
CA GLY A 82 26.35 -15.01 10.25
C GLY A 82 25.38 -15.40 11.36
N THR A 83 24.68 -14.44 11.96
CA THR A 83 23.79 -14.70 13.11
C THR A 83 22.35 -15.07 12.72
N THR A 84 21.87 -14.68 11.54
CA THR A 84 20.48 -14.95 11.11
C THR A 84 20.36 -15.18 9.60
N ASN A 85 19.26 -15.80 9.19
CA ASN A 85 18.78 -15.71 7.81
C ASN A 85 18.48 -14.24 7.44
N GLY A 86 18.50 -13.89 6.16
CA GLY A 86 18.20 -12.52 5.69
C GLY A 86 19.40 -11.56 5.58
N GLN A 87 20.63 -12.05 5.73
CA GLN A 87 21.87 -11.26 5.58
C GLN A 87 22.52 -11.35 4.20
N LEU A 88 21.89 -12.07 3.27
CA LEU A 88 22.40 -12.30 1.93
C LEU A 88 21.60 -11.48 0.94
N TRP A 89 22.34 -10.91 -0.01
CA TRP A 89 21.86 -9.91 -0.94
C TRP A 89 22.32 -10.25 -2.36
N ASP A 90 21.47 -9.98 -3.33
CA ASP A 90 21.83 -9.99 -4.74
C ASP A 90 21.94 -8.53 -5.22
N ILE A 91 22.98 -8.26 -6.00
CA ILE A 91 23.21 -6.95 -6.63
C ILE A 91 22.87 -7.09 -8.11
N ILE A 92 21.74 -6.53 -8.52
CA ILE A 92 21.18 -6.67 -9.87
C ILE A 92 21.42 -5.38 -10.67
N THR A 93 22.11 -5.50 -11.80
CA THR A 93 22.48 -4.36 -12.67
C THR A 93 21.67 -4.26 -13.95
N ALA A 94 20.92 -5.30 -14.30
CA ALA A 94 19.94 -5.28 -15.38
C ALA A 94 18.84 -6.32 -15.12
N GLY A 95 17.66 -6.17 -15.70
CA GLY A 95 16.56 -7.13 -15.60
C GLY A 95 15.20 -6.48 -15.89
N ARG A 96 14.11 -7.18 -15.58
CA ARG A 96 12.74 -6.66 -15.65
C ARG A 96 12.58 -5.39 -14.81
N HIS A 97 13.25 -5.36 -13.65
CA HIS A 97 13.15 -4.27 -12.68
C HIS A 97 14.39 -3.38 -12.60
N ASN A 98 15.36 -3.51 -13.52
CA ASN A 98 16.44 -2.54 -13.64
C ASN A 98 16.81 -2.31 -15.11
N ASP A 99 16.45 -1.14 -15.62
CA ASP A 99 16.69 -0.71 -17.00
C ASP A 99 17.72 0.44 -17.11
N ARG A 100 18.42 0.77 -16.02
CA ARG A 100 19.28 1.95 -15.95
C ARG A 100 20.77 1.61 -15.85
N PRO A 101 21.57 1.96 -16.88
CA PRO A 101 23.02 1.82 -16.81
C PRO A 101 23.64 2.55 -15.61
N GLY A 102 24.62 1.92 -14.97
CA GLY A 102 25.30 2.47 -13.78
C GLY A 102 24.45 2.52 -12.52
N GLN A 103 23.30 1.82 -12.50
CA GLN A 103 22.46 1.65 -11.33
C GLN A 103 22.35 0.18 -10.94
N MET A 104 22.12 -0.05 -9.65
CA MET A 104 21.81 -1.37 -9.11
C MET A 104 20.50 -1.38 -8.34
N LEU A 105 19.86 -2.54 -8.33
CA LEU A 105 18.93 -2.96 -7.29
C LEU A 105 19.69 -3.79 -6.26
N ILE A 106 19.40 -3.55 -4.97
CA ILE A 106 19.87 -4.38 -3.86
C ILE A 106 18.69 -5.23 -3.41
N VAL A 107 18.77 -6.54 -3.63
CA VAL A 107 17.65 -7.47 -3.40
C VAL A 107 18.00 -8.44 -2.28
N ASN A 108 17.12 -8.61 -1.32
CA ASN A 108 17.34 -9.60 -0.27
C ASN A 108 17.08 -11.01 -0.80
N THR A 109 17.96 -11.96 -0.55
CA THR A 109 17.77 -13.33 -1.07
C THR A 109 16.70 -14.12 -0.30
N LEU A 110 16.43 -13.77 0.97
CA LEU A 110 15.40 -14.43 1.77
C LEU A 110 14.00 -14.01 1.30
N THR A 111 13.79 -12.71 1.08
CA THR A 111 12.46 -12.20 0.74
C THR A 111 12.23 -11.95 -0.73
N GLN A 112 13.28 -11.80 -1.56
CA GLN A 112 13.22 -11.29 -2.94
C GLN A 112 12.73 -9.84 -3.09
N ALA A 113 12.60 -9.12 -1.98
CA ALA A 113 12.25 -7.71 -1.96
C ALA A 113 13.49 -6.82 -2.16
N CYS A 114 13.27 -5.62 -2.70
CA CYS A 114 14.30 -4.64 -3.01
C CYS A 114 14.44 -3.61 -1.89
N PHE A 115 15.65 -3.08 -1.70
CA PHE A 115 15.81 -1.83 -0.96
C PHE A 115 14.90 -0.74 -1.52
N ASN A 116 14.30 0.03 -0.62
CA ASN A 116 13.54 1.23 -0.93
C ASN A 116 13.88 2.31 0.11
N VAL A 117 14.02 3.54 -0.37
CA VAL A 117 14.34 4.70 0.47
C VAL A 117 13.21 5.71 0.48
N ASP A 118 12.74 6.06 1.68
CA ASP A 118 11.92 7.24 1.94
C ASP A 118 12.78 8.36 2.56
N PRO A 119 13.08 9.44 1.82
CA PRO A 119 13.91 10.52 2.34
C PRO A 119 13.28 11.35 3.46
N ALA A 120 11.96 11.27 3.62
CA ALA A 120 11.27 11.91 4.73
C ALA A 120 11.25 11.03 5.99
N GLY A 121 11.66 9.77 5.87
CA GLY A 121 11.68 8.82 6.97
C GLY A 121 12.72 9.16 8.04
N SER A 122 12.42 8.79 9.29
CA SER A 122 13.40 8.84 10.37
C SER A 122 14.45 7.72 10.23
N VAL A 123 15.52 7.78 11.02
CA VAL A 123 16.47 6.66 11.14
C VAL A 123 15.72 5.41 11.58
N GLY A 124 16.04 4.26 10.97
CA GLY A 124 15.34 3.00 11.20
C GLY A 124 14.12 2.76 10.31
N ASP A 125 13.50 3.84 9.79
CA ASP A 125 12.29 3.76 8.96
C ASP A 125 12.51 4.26 7.51
N SER A 126 13.58 5.02 7.27
CA SER A 126 13.91 5.59 5.95
C SER A 126 14.46 4.58 4.95
N VAL A 127 14.94 3.42 5.41
CA VAL A 127 15.51 2.36 4.57
C VAL A 127 14.86 1.02 4.91
N TYR A 128 14.08 0.50 3.97
CA TYR A 128 13.28 -0.70 4.17
C TYR A 128 13.20 -1.53 2.90
N LEU A 129 12.68 -2.75 2.99
CA LEU A 129 12.39 -3.58 1.82
C LEU A 129 11.00 -3.31 1.28
N PHE A 130 10.91 -3.29 -0.05
CA PHE A 130 9.66 -3.19 -0.78
C PHE A 130 9.74 -4.00 -2.07
N SER A 131 8.61 -4.47 -2.55
CA SER A 131 8.47 -5.12 -3.85
C SER A 131 9.21 -4.38 -4.96
N CYS A 132 10.04 -5.12 -5.71
CA CYS A 132 10.98 -4.56 -6.69
C CYS A 132 10.35 -3.80 -7.87
N GLY A 133 9.06 -3.97 -8.12
CA GLY A 133 8.30 -3.23 -9.13
C GLY A 133 7.78 -1.86 -8.68
N GLY A 134 8.14 -1.41 -7.47
CA GLY A 134 7.72 -0.10 -6.94
C GLY A 134 6.26 -0.02 -6.48
N ARG A 135 5.49 -1.10 -6.66
CA ARG A 135 4.15 -1.29 -6.09
C ARG A 135 4.17 -2.44 -5.10
N ALA A 136 3.33 -2.36 -4.07
CA ALA A 136 3.28 -3.34 -2.98
C ALA A 136 2.94 -4.77 -3.43
N ASP A 137 2.30 -4.91 -4.60
CA ASP A 137 1.87 -6.16 -5.22
C ASP A 137 2.95 -6.81 -6.11
N GLY A 138 4.17 -6.27 -6.16
CA GLY A 138 5.23 -6.79 -7.03
C GLY A 138 5.14 -6.36 -8.49
N GLY A 139 4.01 -5.76 -8.89
CA GLY A 139 3.80 -5.19 -10.21
C GLY A 139 4.44 -3.81 -10.36
N GLY A 140 4.22 -3.19 -11.51
CA GLY A 140 4.67 -1.82 -11.78
C GLY A 140 6.03 -1.72 -12.48
N GLN A 141 6.73 -0.64 -12.21
CA GLN A 141 8.05 -0.33 -12.72
C GLN A 141 8.92 0.18 -11.57
N VAL A 142 10.19 -0.22 -11.56
CA VAL A 142 11.15 0.23 -10.56
C VAL A 142 11.15 1.76 -10.44
N THR A 143 11.21 2.25 -9.21
CA THR A 143 11.19 3.68 -8.93
C THR A 143 12.57 4.18 -8.53
N GLY A 144 12.76 5.51 -8.53
CA GLY A 144 14.02 6.12 -8.12
C GLY A 144 14.41 5.81 -6.66
N SER A 145 13.46 5.44 -5.80
CA SER A 145 13.73 5.07 -4.40
C SER A 145 14.38 3.71 -4.23
N GLN A 146 14.37 2.87 -5.28
CA GLN A 146 14.91 1.51 -5.23
C GLN A 146 16.25 1.37 -5.98
N LEU A 147 16.61 2.38 -6.77
CA LEU A 147 17.83 2.38 -7.57
C LEU A 147 18.96 3.09 -6.84
N PHE A 148 20.12 2.45 -6.83
CA PHE A 148 21.35 2.98 -6.23
C PHE A 148 22.45 3.10 -7.28
N ALA A 149 23.31 4.11 -7.15
CA ALA A 149 24.49 4.21 -7.98
C ALA A 149 25.42 3.00 -7.78
N PHE A 150 25.94 2.43 -8.87
CA PHE A 150 26.86 1.30 -8.82
C PHE A 150 27.98 1.45 -9.85
N ASP A 151 29.22 1.36 -9.37
CA ASP A 151 30.44 1.50 -10.18
C ASP A 151 31.05 0.14 -10.59
N GLY A 152 30.43 -0.97 -10.18
CA GLY A 152 30.95 -2.31 -10.44
C GLY A 152 31.92 -2.83 -9.37
N SER A 153 32.31 -2.01 -8.38
CA SER A 153 33.23 -2.41 -7.33
C SER A 153 32.53 -3.15 -6.19
N ALA A 154 33.30 -3.96 -5.44
CA ALA A 154 32.83 -4.55 -4.20
C ALA A 154 32.86 -3.57 -3.01
N GLY A 155 33.25 -2.31 -3.23
CA GLY A 155 33.46 -1.31 -2.20
C GLY A 155 34.88 -1.25 -1.63
N PRO A 156 35.12 -0.36 -0.63
CA PRO A 156 34.08 0.38 0.08
C PRO A 156 33.37 1.42 -0.79
N LEU A 157 32.03 1.46 -0.73
CA LEU A 157 31.19 2.39 -1.48
C LEU A 157 30.15 3.05 -0.57
N ALA A 158 29.79 4.28 -0.93
CA ALA A 158 28.65 4.97 -0.34
C ALA A 158 27.40 4.65 -1.16
N LEU A 159 26.37 4.09 -0.50
CA LEU A 159 25.12 3.72 -1.17
C LEU A 159 24.24 4.96 -1.33
N GLN A 160 24.15 5.46 -2.56
CA GLN A 160 23.38 6.66 -2.90
C GLN A 160 22.08 6.28 -3.62
N PRO A 161 20.90 6.53 -3.03
CA PRO A 161 19.64 6.29 -3.68
C PRO A 161 19.33 7.39 -4.72
N ARG A 162 18.71 7.01 -5.83
CA ARG A 162 18.47 7.93 -6.95
C ARG A 162 17.40 8.99 -6.65
N ASN A 163 16.46 8.73 -5.75
CA ASN A 163 15.45 9.71 -5.34
C ASN A 163 15.95 10.77 -4.35
N ALA A 164 17.20 10.66 -3.88
CA ALA A 164 17.79 11.61 -2.95
C ALA A 164 19.24 11.94 -3.33
N GLN A 165 19.41 12.73 -4.39
CA GLN A 165 20.73 13.11 -4.89
C GLN A 165 21.55 13.83 -3.81
N GLY A 166 22.81 13.44 -3.65
CA GLY A 166 23.71 13.98 -2.64
C GLY A 166 23.46 13.44 -1.22
N GLN A 167 22.51 12.52 -1.04
CA GLN A 167 22.32 11.77 0.20
C GLN A 167 22.86 10.34 0.08
N CYS A 168 23.37 9.84 1.18
CA CYS A 168 23.99 8.52 1.32
C CYS A 168 23.34 7.79 2.49
N LEU A 169 23.22 6.47 2.37
CA LEU A 169 22.89 5.63 3.51
C LEU A 169 24.00 5.76 4.57
N TYR A 170 23.60 5.66 5.82
CA TYR A 170 24.54 5.55 6.92
C TYR A 170 24.04 4.60 8.01
N ALA A 171 24.96 3.94 8.69
CA ALA A 171 24.68 3.12 9.86
C ALA A 171 24.64 3.98 11.13
N SER A 172 23.56 3.85 11.90
CA SER A 172 23.39 4.47 13.22
C SER A 172 23.04 3.38 14.23
N GLY A 173 24.02 2.93 15.02
CA GLY A 173 23.82 1.79 15.91
C GLY A 173 23.41 0.54 15.12
N ASN A 174 22.16 0.08 15.31
CA ASN A 174 21.59 -1.10 14.64
C ASN A 174 20.62 -0.75 13.50
N GLU A 175 20.50 0.52 13.17
CA GLU A 175 19.56 1.06 12.20
C GLU A 175 20.29 1.68 11.01
N LEU A 176 19.60 1.76 9.88
CA LEU A 176 20.03 2.56 8.74
C LEU A 176 19.23 3.84 8.67
N GLY A 177 19.89 4.91 8.22
CA GLY A 177 19.24 6.14 7.83
C GLY A 177 19.82 6.70 6.55
N ILE A 178 19.35 7.87 6.14
CA ILE A 178 19.96 8.65 5.07
C ILE A 178 20.38 10.03 5.57
N GLN A 179 21.49 10.55 5.05
CA GLN A 179 21.99 11.88 5.36
C GLN A 179 22.84 12.42 4.20
N ALA A 180 23.32 13.65 4.28
CA ALA A 180 24.24 14.19 3.28
C ALA A 180 25.50 13.31 3.12
N CYS A 181 25.90 13.07 1.88
CA CYS A 181 27.08 12.26 1.58
C CYS A 181 28.37 12.89 2.11
N ASP A 182 29.16 12.10 2.82
CA ASP A 182 30.48 12.45 3.34
C ASP A 182 31.44 11.29 3.09
N SER A 183 32.36 11.47 2.15
CA SER A 183 33.35 10.46 1.77
C SER A 183 34.35 10.12 2.88
N SER A 184 34.45 10.96 3.92
CA SER A 184 35.30 10.69 5.08
C SER A 184 34.58 9.89 6.18
N SER A 185 33.25 9.78 6.08
CA SER A 185 32.42 9.12 7.09
C SER A 185 32.47 7.60 6.97
N GLN A 186 33.04 6.97 7.99
CA GLN A 186 33.05 5.51 8.09
C GLN A 186 31.64 4.92 8.23
N SER A 187 30.67 5.65 8.80
CA SER A 187 29.29 5.15 8.92
C SER A 187 28.54 5.09 7.58
N GLN A 188 29.05 5.76 6.54
CA GLN A 188 28.51 5.73 5.18
C GLN A 188 29.24 4.75 4.24
N SER A 189 30.17 3.97 4.79
CA SER A 189 31.04 3.07 4.02
C SER A 189 30.54 1.63 4.12
N PHE A 190 30.18 1.06 2.96
CA PHE A 190 29.67 -0.31 2.85
C PHE A 190 30.54 -1.14 1.90
N THR A 191 30.73 -2.43 2.17
CA THR A 191 31.49 -3.36 1.32
C THR A 191 30.68 -4.60 1.04
N PHE A 192 30.69 -5.07 -0.20
CA PHE A 192 30.13 -6.35 -0.60
C PHE A 192 31.16 -7.46 -0.40
N ALA A 193 30.82 -8.45 0.43
CA ALA A 193 31.71 -9.55 0.77
C ALA A 193 31.05 -10.90 0.46
N ASN A 194 31.82 -11.82 -0.13
CA ASN A 194 31.34 -13.17 -0.46
C ASN A 194 30.71 -13.84 0.78
N GLY A 195 29.43 -14.22 0.67
CA GLY A 195 28.67 -14.88 1.71
C GLY A 195 29.09 -16.33 1.87
N ALA A 196 30.13 -16.60 2.67
CA ALA A 196 30.49 -17.94 3.09
C ALA A 196 30.88 -17.95 4.57
N SER A 197 29.94 -18.33 5.42
CA SER A 197 30.24 -18.95 6.70
C SER A 197 29.32 -20.14 6.86
N SER A 198 29.88 -21.32 6.60
CA SER A 198 29.27 -22.62 6.81
C SER A 198 28.74 -22.74 8.23
N VAL A 199 27.41 -22.79 8.38
CA VAL A 199 26.80 -23.36 9.58
C VAL A 199 27.27 -24.81 9.65
N LYS A 200 28.08 -25.14 10.66
CA LYS A 200 28.44 -26.52 10.98
C LYS A 200 27.14 -27.25 11.32
N SER A 201 26.63 -28.04 10.39
CA SER A 201 25.59 -29.01 10.65
C SER A 201 26.16 -30.05 11.63
N GLU A 202 25.84 -29.91 12.92
CA GLU A 202 26.01 -31.00 13.88
C GLU A 202 25.12 -32.16 13.42
N ARG A 203 25.77 -33.20 12.92
CA ARG A 203 25.16 -34.47 12.55
C ARG A 203 24.81 -35.21 13.82
N SER A 204 23.59 -35.04 14.31
CA SER A 204 23.04 -35.91 15.34
C SER A 204 22.76 -37.28 14.72
N SER A 205 23.51 -38.27 15.19
CA SER A 205 23.40 -39.68 14.83
C SER A 205 22.11 -40.27 15.38
N VAL A 206 21.20 -40.68 14.50
CA VAL A 206 20.19 -41.68 14.83
C VAL A 206 20.43 -42.88 13.93
N GLN A 207 20.98 -43.93 14.53
CA GLN A 207 20.99 -45.29 14.01
C GLN A 207 19.58 -45.86 14.15
N ASP A 208 19.10 -46.51 13.10
CA ASP A 208 18.30 -47.73 13.23
C ASP A 208 18.25 -48.49 11.88
N PRO A 209 17.88 -49.79 11.85
CA PRO A 209 18.67 -50.81 11.17
C PRO A 209 18.07 -51.27 9.84
N ALA A 210 18.93 -51.93 9.06
CA ALA A 210 18.65 -52.48 7.73
C ALA A 210 17.52 -53.53 7.69
N PRO A 211 16.89 -53.68 6.51
CA PRO A 211 16.46 -54.99 6.04
C PRO A 211 17.17 -55.41 4.75
N ARG A 212 17.31 -56.73 4.63
CA ARG A 212 18.06 -57.50 3.62
C ARG A 212 17.30 -57.60 2.30
N GLY A 213 18.07 -57.72 1.20
CA GLY A 213 17.76 -58.67 0.12
C GLY A 213 17.27 -58.11 -1.23
N ALA A 214 18.23 -57.79 -2.12
CA ALA A 214 18.40 -58.17 -3.54
C ALA A 214 17.22 -58.10 -4.58
N PRO A 215 17.47 -58.11 -5.92
CA PRO A 215 18.75 -58.04 -6.64
C PRO A 215 18.84 -56.93 -7.70
N VAL A 216 20.07 -56.84 -8.20
CA VAL A 216 20.64 -55.98 -9.24
C VAL A 216 20.03 -56.24 -10.62
N LEU A 217 19.71 -55.17 -11.37
CA LEU A 217 19.66 -55.20 -12.83
C LEU A 217 20.63 -54.15 -13.39
N ARG A 218 21.74 -54.62 -13.96
CA ARG A 218 22.69 -53.80 -14.73
C ARG A 218 22.16 -53.67 -16.16
N LEU A 219 21.99 -52.44 -16.65
CA LEU A 219 22.03 -52.16 -18.08
C LEU A 219 23.10 -51.10 -18.34
N SER A 220 24.13 -51.52 -19.08
CA SER A 220 25.19 -50.67 -19.61
C SER A 220 24.68 -49.87 -20.79
N PHE A 221 24.97 -48.56 -20.84
CA PHE A 221 24.93 -47.78 -22.08
C PHE A 221 26.22 -46.98 -22.26
N ILE A 222 26.72 -47.08 -23.50
CA ILE A 222 27.96 -46.55 -24.06
C ILE A 222 27.80 -45.04 -24.32
N PRO A 223 28.81 -44.18 -24.11
CA PRO A 223 28.74 -42.76 -24.44
C PRO A 223 29.12 -42.54 -25.91
N LYS A 224 28.33 -41.75 -26.65
CA LYS A 224 28.74 -41.20 -27.95
C LYS A 224 28.13 -39.84 -28.22
N GLY A 225 29.01 -38.87 -28.48
CA GLY A 225 28.79 -37.82 -29.49
C GLY A 225 28.25 -36.49 -29.00
N THR A 226 29.16 -35.54 -28.76
CA THR A 226 28.97 -34.09 -28.82
C THR A 226 28.48 -33.65 -30.21
N PRO A 227 27.59 -32.65 -30.30
CA PRO A 227 27.51 -31.81 -31.49
C PRO A 227 27.77 -30.32 -31.19
N THR A 228 28.62 -29.76 -32.03
CA THR A 228 28.96 -28.34 -32.21
C THR A 228 27.76 -27.54 -32.75
N PRO A 229 27.48 -26.30 -32.28
CA PRO A 229 26.46 -25.46 -32.91
C PRO A 229 27.05 -24.57 -34.03
N GLN A 230 26.36 -24.55 -35.18
CA GLN A 230 26.51 -23.51 -36.22
C GLN A 230 25.47 -22.39 -36.01
N PRO A 231 25.75 -21.15 -36.44
CA PRO A 231 24.87 -20.01 -36.21
C PRO A 231 23.72 -19.93 -37.23
N LEU A 232 22.49 -19.78 -36.74
CA LEU A 232 21.34 -19.40 -37.56
C LEU A 232 21.40 -17.91 -37.90
N ARG A 233 21.47 -17.60 -39.20
CA ARG A 233 21.14 -16.28 -39.75
C ARG A 233 19.62 -16.15 -39.81
N VAL A 234 19.07 -15.13 -39.16
CA VAL A 234 17.69 -14.66 -39.39
C VAL A 234 17.78 -13.25 -39.96
N ALA A 235 17.21 -13.07 -41.14
CA ALA A 235 17.13 -11.80 -41.85
C ALA A 235 16.06 -10.91 -41.21
N PHE A 236 16.42 -9.68 -40.86
CA PHE A 236 15.47 -8.61 -40.52
C PHE A 236 15.01 -7.93 -41.82
N SER A 237 13.70 -8.02 -42.12
CA SER A 237 13.06 -7.10 -43.05
C SER A 237 12.53 -5.89 -42.28
N ALA A 238 13.03 -4.73 -42.65
CA ALA A 238 12.55 -3.42 -42.23
C ALA A 238 11.26 -3.06 -42.97
N LEU A 239 10.33 -2.35 -42.32
CA LEU A 239 9.34 -1.50 -42.97
C LEU A 239 8.81 -0.40 -42.01
N ALA A 240 9.07 0.84 -42.44
CA ALA A 240 8.35 2.12 -42.26
C ALA A 240 7.82 2.52 -40.86
N HIS A 241 8.41 3.51 -40.18
CA HIS A 241 8.15 4.96 -40.34
C HIS A 241 6.66 5.33 -40.49
N HIS A 242 6.02 5.68 -39.36
CA HIS A 242 4.84 6.53 -39.38
C HIS A 242 5.01 7.69 -38.40
N GLN A 243 5.20 8.87 -38.98
CA GLN A 243 5.30 10.16 -38.31
C GLN A 243 3.91 10.57 -37.83
N TYR A 244 3.71 10.76 -36.52
CA TYR A 244 2.60 11.56 -36.02
C TYR A 244 3.08 12.97 -35.69
N ARG A 245 2.64 13.89 -36.56
CA ARG A 245 2.86 15.32 -36.51
C ARG A 245 1.93 15.91 -35.45
N ALA A 246 2.51 16.55 -34.43
CA ALA A 246 1.77 17.36 -33.49
C ALA A 246 1.31 18.66 -34.17
N SER A 247 0.01 18.92 -34.16
CA SER A 247 -0.56 20.22 -34.52
C SER A 247 -1.02 20.91 -33.24
N MET A 248 -0.22 21.84 -32.75
CA MET A 248 -0.66 22.86 -31.80
C MET A 248 -1.28 24.01 -32.61
N SER A 249 -2.55 24.31 -32.37
CA SER A 249 -3.16 25.57 -32.76
C SER A 249 -3.39 26.42 -31.51
N ALA A 250 -2.54 27.43 -31.34
CA ALA A 250 -2.84 28.61 -30.56
C ALA A 250 -3.73 29.54 -31.41
N ALA A 251 -4.80 30.06 -30.83
CA ALA A 251 -5.52 31.19 -31.40
C ALA A 251 -5.85 32.20 -30.30
N LEU A 252 -5.46 33.44 -30.58
CA LEU A 252 -5.66 34.64 -29.79
C LEU A 252 -7.15 34.99 -29.65
N GLY A 253 -7.48 35.70 -28.56
CA GLY A 253 -8.85 36.16 -28.26
C GLY A 253 -9.38 37.26 -29.18
N PRO A 254 -10.52 37.85 -28.81
CA PRO A 254 -10.54 39.30 -28.71
C PRO A 254 -11.22 39.85 -27.44
N ARG A 255 -10.82 41.10 -27.17
CA ARG A 255 -11.34 42.05 -26.18
C ARG A 255 -12.83 42.32 -26.35
N PHE A 256 -13.54 42.57 -25.25
CA PHE A 256 -14.57 43.61 -25.20
C PHE A 256 -14.58 44.30 -23.83
N ALA A 257 -14.43 45.64 -23.88
CA ALA A 257 -14.91 46.58 -22.88
C ALA A 257 -16.44 46.43 -22.77
N GLY A 258 -17.14 46.69 -21.67
CA GLY A 258 -16.91 47.49 -20.49
C GLY A 258 -18.30 47.99 -20.07
N THR A 259 -18.62 48.01 -18.79
CA THR A 259 -19.64 48.87 -18.16
C THR A 259 -19.65 48.58 -16.66
N GLY A 260 -19.56 49.63 -15.87
CA GLY A 260 -19.44 49.55 -14.42
C GLY A 260 -20.76 49.71 -13.66
N ILE A 261 -20.57 49.88 -12.35
CA ILE A 261 -21.49 50.36 -11.29
C ILE A 261 -22.30 49.23 -10.59
N PRO A 262 -22.49 49.25 -9.25
CA PRO A 262 -21.57 49.54 -8.15
C PRO A 262 -21.54 48.40 -7.09
N ALA A 263 -20.54 48.47 -6.21
CA ALA A 263 -20.45 47.63 -5.02
C ALA A 263 -21.57 47.95 -4.01
N SER A 264 -22.29 46.93 -3.56
CA SER A 264 -23.14 46.98 -2.37
C SER A 264 -22.63 45.96 -1.37
N THR A 265 -22.03 46.47 -0.29
CA THR A 265 -21.54 45.73 0.86
C THR A 265 -22.71 45.41 1.79
N PRO A 266 -23.04 44.14 2.09
CA PRO A 266 -23.91 43.82 3.21
C PRO A 266 -23.08 43.68 4.49
N THR A 267 -23.40 44.53 5.46
CA THR A 267 -22.98 44.45 6.86
C THR A 267 -23.47 43.13 7.47
N PRO A 268 -22.66 42.36 8.21
CA PRO A 268 -23.17 41.21 8.95
C PRO A 268 -23.83 41.68 10.24
N THR A 269 -25.15 41.52 10.30
CA THR A 269 -25.97 41.65 11.51
C THR A 269 -25.68 40.47 12.44
N VAL A 270 -25.18 40.75 13.64
CA VAL A 270 -24.96 39.78 14.72
C VAL A 270 -26.30 39.39 15.35
N PRO A 271 -26.70 38.10 15.39
CA PRO A 271 -27.79 37.66 16.24
C PRO A 271 -27.32 37.46 17.68
N ALA A 272 -28.18 37.87 18.61
CA ALA A 272 -27.99 37.91 20.05
C ALA A 272 -27.72 36.54 20.70
N ALA A 273 -27.00 36.61 21.83
CA ALA A 273 -26.63 35.52 22.71
C ALA A 273 -27.83 34.67 23.18
N ALA A 274 -27.68 33.35 23.07
CA ALA A 274 -28.55 32.37 23.72
C ALA A 274 -28.15 32.18 25.21
N PRO A 275 -29.12 31.86 26.09
CA PRO A 275 -28.90 31.79 27.55
C PRO A 275 -28.08 30.56 27.97
N PRO A 276 -27.40 30.60 29.13
CA PRO A 276 -26.60 29.49 29.64
C PRO A 276 -27.49 28.36 30.16
N PHE A 277 -27.27 27.14 29.65
CA PHE A 277 -27.82 25.92 30.25
C PHE A 277 -26.84 25.33 31.29
N PRO A 278 -27.36 24.75 32.39
CA PRO A 278 -26.56 24.39 33.55
C PRO A 278 -25.69 23.14 33.34
N THR A 279 -24.47 23.25 33.88
CA THR A 279 -23.48 22.21 34.06
C THR A 279 -23.96 21.16 35.07
N ALA A 280 -24.29 19.96 34.60
CA ALA A 280 -24.34 18.75 35.43
C ALA A 280 -24.13 17.50 34.56
N ALA A 281 -22.88 17.03 34.49
CA ALA A 281 -22.57 15.71 33.96
C ALA A 281 -22.89 14.65 35.03
N PRO A 282 -23.60 13.55 34.72
CA PRO A 282 -23.79 12.45 35.65
C PRO A 282 -22.47 11.69 35.88
N PRO A 283 -22.23 11.16 37.10
CA PRO A 283 -21.00 10.44 37.42
C PRO A 283 -20.94 9.09 36.69
N PHE A 284 -19.80 8.83 36.05
CA PHE A 284 -19.45 7.52 35.49
C PHE A 284 -19.32 6.48 36.62
N PRO A 285 -19.98 5.31 36.56
CA PRO A 285 -19.66 4.22 37.47
C PRO A 285 -18.32 3.58 37.07
N THR A 286 -17.33 3.76 37.94
CA THR A 286 -16.13 2.94 38.02
C THR A 286 -16.49 1.51 38.44
N SER A 287 -16.44 0.56 37.51
CA SER A 287 -16.24 -0.84 37.82
C SER A 287 -15.39 -1.48 36.74
N VAL A 288 -14.11 -1.65 37.02
CA VAL A 288 -13.17 -2.45 36.24
C VAL A 288 -13.51 -3.91 36.54
N SER A 289 -14.39 -4.51 35.75
CA SER A 289 -14.57 -5.96 35.75
C SER A 289 -13.56 -6.55 34.79
N ALA A 290 -12.64 -7.36 35.33
CA ALA A 290 -11.65 -8.10 34.56
C ALA A 290 -12.30 -8.85 33.40
N VAL A 291 -11.86 -8.57 32.18
CA VAL A 291 -12.27 -9.32 30.99
C VAL A 291 -11.48 -10.64 30.98
N PRO A 292 -12.17 -11.81 30.93
CA PRO A 292 -11.50 -13.09 30.90
C PRO A 292 -10.72 -13.29 29.59
N THR A 293 -9.50 -13.82 29.77
CA THR A 293 -8.60 -14.33 28.74
C THR A 293 -9.25 -15.46 27.94
N ALA A 294 -9.93 -15.15 26.83
CA ALA A 294 -10.17 -16.06 25.70
C ALA A 294 -10.88 -15.32 24.55
N PHE A 295 -10.11 -14.65 23.67
CA PHE A 295 -10.58 -14.41 22.31
C PHE A 295 -9.74 -15.30 21.39
N ALA A 296 -10.34 -16.42 20.99
CA ALA A 296 -9.91 -17.11 19.79
C ALA A 296 -9.91 -16.09 18.65
N SER A 297 -8.77 -15.92 17.97
CA SER A 297 -8.65 -15.08 16.78
C SER A 297 -9.65 -15.57 15.74
N LEU A 298 -10.78 -14.86 15.59
CA LEU A 298 -11.75 -15.17 14.55
C LEU A 298 -11.10 -14.78 13.22
N VAL A 299 -10.58 -15.77 12.51
CA VAL A 299 -10.11 -15.62 11.13
C VAL A 299 -11.33 -15.32 10.28
N ILE A 300 -11.48 -14.06 9.84
CA ILE A 300 -12.54 -13.67 8.90
C ILE A 300 -11.98 -13.88 7.50
N PRO A 301 -12.38 -14.94 6.78
CA PRO A 301 -11.91 -15.14 5.41
C PRO A 301 -12.42 -13.99 4.54
N VAL A 302 -11.62 -13.60 3.55
CA VAL A 302 -12.07 -12.67 2.52
C VAL A 302 -12.06 -13.32 1.15
N SER A 303 -12.96 -12.90 0.26
CA SER A 303 -13.19 -13.58 -1.02
C SER A 303 -12.37 -13.04 -2.20
N GLN A 304 -11.69 -11.89 -2.03
CA GLN A 304 -10.66 -11.41 -2.96
C GLN A 304 -9.26 -11.58 -2.34
N ASP A 305 -8.24 -10.99 -2.98
CA ASP A 305 -6.83 -11.13 -2.64
C ASP A 305 -6.54 -10.96 -1.14
N GLY A 306 -5.75 -11.87 -0.58
CA GLY A 306 -5.32 -11.84 0.82
C GLY A 306 -5.96 -12.88 1.75
N GLY A 307 -7.05 -13.54 1.34
CA GLY A 307 -7.63 -14.74 1.97
C GLY A 307 -8.19 -14.60 3.40
N VAL A 308 -7.73 -13.63 4.18
CA VAL A 308 -8.15 -13.27 5.54
C VAL A 308 -8.12 -11.75 5.70
N LEU A 309 -9.13 -11.21 6.37
CA LEU A 309 -9.21 -9.80 6.74
C LEU A 309 -8.04 -9.41 7.66
N GLN A 310 -7.38 -8.29 7.37
CA GLN A 310 -6.37 -7.68 8.24
C GLN A 310 -6.96 -6.41 8.88
N PRO A 311 -7.46 -6.47 10.13
CA PRO A 311 -8.20 -5.37 10.72
C PRO A 311 -7.43 -4.05 10.80
N THR A 312 -6.11 -4.10 11.07
CA THR A 312 -5.26 -2.92 11.13
C THR A 312 -5.02 -2.30 9.76
N ALA A 313 -4.79 -3.12 8.74
CA ALA A 313 -4.60 -2.65 7.37
C ALA A 313 -5.91 -2.11 6.78
N ALA A 314 -7.04 -2.76 7.08
CA ALA A 314 -8.36 -2.26 6.72
C ALA A 314 -8.69 -0.94 7.41
N ALA A 315 -8.37 -0.78 8.69
CA ALA A 315 -8.53 0.47 9.42
C ALA A 315 -7.62 1.59 8.90
N ALA A 316 -6.39 1.27 8.52
CA ALA A 316 -5.46 2.23 7.92
C ALA A 316 -5.91 2.68 6.52
N ALA A 317 -6.40 1.73 5.71
CA ALA A 317 -6.89 2.00 4.36
C ALA A 317 -8.23 2.76 4.36
N ASN A 318 -9.09 2.50 5.34
CA ASN A 318 -10.42 3.09 5.42
C ASN A 318 -10.57 3.87 6.74
N GLN A 319 -9.76 4.91 6.89
CA GLN A 319 -9.82 5.79 8.06
C GLN A 319 -11.12 6.59 8.07
N PHE A 320 -11.75 6.67 9.23
CA PHE A 320 -12.90 7.54 9.42
C PHE A 320 -12.48 9.01 9.33
N ASP A 321 -13.06 9.72 8.37
CA ASP A 321 -12.86 11.15 8.23
C ASP A 321 -13.70 11.93 9.25
N VAL A 322 -13.04 12.37 10.33
CA VAL A 322 -13.63 13.22 11.38
C VAL A 322 -13.89 14.66 10.92
N THR A 323 -13.28 15.09 9.81
CA THR A 323 -13.48 16.43 9.25
C THR A 323 -14.64 16.48 8.25
N ALA A 324 -15.23 15.32 7.95
CA ALA A 324 -16.26 15.17 6.93
C ALA A 324 -17.57 15.91 7.28
N ILE A 325 -18.05 16.72 6.34
CA ILE A 325 -19.41 17.25 6.31
C ILE A 325 -20.27 16.28 5.52
N ARG A 326 -21.29 15.76 6.20
CA ARG A 326 -22.15 14.69 5.70
C ARG A 326 -23.54 15.26 5.47
N ALA A 327 -23.97 15.28 4.21
CA ALA A 327 -25.30 15.73 3.81
C ALA A 327 -26.38 14.71 4.22
N ALA A 328 -26.03 13.43 4.18
CA ALA A 328 -26.82 12.34 4.76
C ALA A 328 -25.90 11.42 5.57
N ARG A 329 -26.44 10.86 6.66
CA ARG A 329 -25.72 9.93 7.56
C ARG A 329 -26.49 8.63 7.70
N GLY A 330 -25.83 7.49 7.53
CA GLY A 330 -26.43 6.17 7.69
C GLY A 330 -27.68 5.98 6.83
N ALA A 331 -27.67 6.53 5.62
CA ALA A 331 -28.79 6.42 4.68
C ALA A 331 -28.65 5.14 3.86
N ASN A 332 -29.77 4.59 3.43
CA ASN A 332 -29.79 3.58 2.38
C ASN A 332 -29.78 4.29 1.02
N ILE A 333 -29.16 3.65 0.04
CA ILE A 333 -29.19 4.13 -1.34
C ILE A 333 -30.00 3.14 -2.16
N ARG A 334 -31.21 3.55 -2.53
CA ARG A 334 -32.17 2.73 -3.25
C ARG A 334 -31.99 2.90 -4.75
N ALA A 335 -31.78 1.79 -5.43
CA ALA A 335 -31.76 1.66 -6.86
C ALA A 335 -33.16 1.85 -7.48
N PRO A 336 -33.23 2.20 -8.78
CA PRO A 336 -34.50 2.42 -9.48
C PRO A 336 -35.43 1.20 -9.54
N ASP A 337 -34.88 -0.01 -9.44
CA ASP A 337 -35.65 -1.26 -9.39
C ASP A 337 -36.17 -1.58 -7.97
N GLY A 338 -35.91 -0.69 -7.01
CA GLY A 338 -36.43 -0.74 -5.66
C GLY A 338 -35.51 -1.42 -4.64
N ARG A 339 -34.41 -2.04 -5.05
CA ARG A 339 -33.39 -2.65 -4.19
C ARG A 339 -32.44 -1.61 -3.59
N CYS A 340 -31.72 -1.95 -2.54
CA CYS A 340 -30.74 -1.07 -1.90
C CYS A 340 -29.32 -1.56 -2.14
N LEU A 341 -28.38 -0.62 -2.17
CA LEU A 341 -26.96 -0.94 -2.13
C LEU A 341 -26.65 -1.68 -0.83
N SER A 342 -25.85 -2.73 -0.94
CA SER A 342 -25.48 -3.63 0.14
C SER A 342 -24.03 -4.05 -0.06
N ILE A 343 -23.31 -4.28 1.03
CA ILE A 343 -21.92 -4.72 0.97
C ILE A 343 -21.69 -5.92 1.87
N ASP A 344 -20.80 -6.80 1.43
CA ASP A 344 -20.21 -7.81 2.28
C ASP A 344 -18.77 -7.39 2.58
N PRO A 345 -18.44 -6.94 3.81
CA PRO A 345 -17.08 -6.54 4.16
C PRO A 345 -16.04 -7.63 3.99
N SER A 346 -16.46 -8.90 3.94
CA SER A 346 -15.58 -10.03 3.65
C SER A 346 -15.38 -10.26 2.14
N ALA A 347 -16.15 -9.60 1.28
CA ALA A 347 -16.05 -9.79 -0.15
C ALA A 347 -14.94 -8.97 -0.83
N GLY A 348 -14.12 -8.26 -0.05
CA GLY A 348 -13.00 -7.46 -0.52
C GLY A 348 -11.67 -8.19 -0.40
N ASP A 349 -10.59 -7.42 -0.51
CA ASP A 349 -9.24 -7.85 -0.19
C ASP A 349 -8.99 -7.81 1.33
N SER A 350 -7.79 -8.20 1.75
CA SER A 350 -7.38 -8.15 3.17
C SER A 350 -7.50 -6.76 3.82
N ARG A 351 -7.59 -5.66 3.04
CA ARG A 351 -7.75 -4.28 3.51
C ARG A 351 -9.18 -3.77 3.36
N GLN A 352 -10.14 -4.63 3.02
CA GLN A 352 -11.53 -4.23 2.69
C GLN A 352 -11.63 -3.28 1.50
N ASN A 353 -10.64 -3.30 0.60
CA ASN A 353 -10.80 -2.70 -0.71
C ASN A 353 -11.40 -3.72 -1.69
N LEU A 354 -11.79 -3.24 -2.87
CA LEU A 354 -12.33 -4.06 -3.96
C LEU A 354 -13.60 -4.84 -3.56
N ILE A 355 -14.32 -4.40 -2.51
CA ILE A 355 -15.58 -5.04 -2.11
C ILE A 355 -16.64 -4.74 -3.18
N PRO A 356 -17.25 -5.76 -3.82
CA PRO A 356 -18.36 -5.55 -4.74
C PRO A 356 -19.58 -4.98 -4.02
N ILE A 357 -20.31 -4.07 -4.67
CA ILE A 357 -21.53 -3.46 -4.11
C ILE A 357 -22.74 -4.22 -4.66
N GLN A 358 -23.41 -4.99 -3.81
CA GLN A 358 -24.57 -5.78 -4.15
C GLN A 358 -25.86 -4.95 -4.20
N LEU A 359 -26.90 -5.53 -4.80
CA LEU A 359 -28.25 -4.98 -4.83
C LEU A 359 -29.22 -5.96 -4.17
N ASP A 360 -29.64 -5.63 -2.96
CA ASP A 360 -30.46 -6.48 -2.10
C ASP A 360 -31.80 -5.82 -1.75
N GLU A 361 -32.69 -6.58 -1.11
CA GLU A 361 -33.88 -6.00 -0.50
C GLU A 361 -33.49 -4.93 0.52
N CYS A 362 -34.14 -3.78 0.43
CA CYS A 362 -33.92 -2.64 1.30
C CYS A 362 -34.23 -2.95 2.77
N ARG A 363 -33.22 -2.85 3.64
CA ARG A 363 -33.27 -3.16 5.08
C ARG A 363 -32.55 -2.07 5.88
N GLY A 364 -32.83 -1.98 7.18
CA GLY A 364 -32.20 -1.01 8.08
C GLY A 364 -30.83 -1.42 8.62
N ASP A 365 -30.21 -2.50 8.13
CA ASP A 365 -28.96 -3.01 8.68
C ASP A 365 -27.70 -2.26 8.18
N GLU A 366 -26.62 -2.35 8.96
CA GLU A 366 -25.36 -1.62 8.75
C GLU A 366 -24.68 -1.90 7.41
N THR A 367 -24.95 -3.05 6.77
CA THR A 367 -24.34 -3.38 5.47
C THR A 367 -24.90 -2.55 4.31
N GLN A 368 -26.05 -1.91 4.53
CA GLN A 368 -26.73 -1.07 3.55
C GLN A 368 -26.65 0.42 3.86
N LYS A 369 -25.85 0.80 4.85
CA LYS A 369 -25.75 2.19 5.33
C LYS A 369 -24.56 2.91 4.71
N PHE A 370 -24.86 4.08 4.17
CA PHE A 370 -23.90 4.96 3.52
C PHE A 370 -24.08 6.40 3.98
N ASP A 371 -22.95 7.08 4.12
CA ASP A 371 -22.87 8.51 4.29
C ASP A 371 -22.64 9.19 2.94
N ILE A 372 -23.26 10.36 2.76
CA ILE A 372 -23.03 11.23 1.59
C ILE A 372 -22.16 12.40 2.05
N VAL A 373 -20.88 12.37 1.69
CA VAL A 373 -19.86 13.32 2.17
C VAL A 373 -19.56 14.37 1.10
N THR A 374 -19.94 15.61 1.37
CA THR A 374 -19.78 16.74 0.43
C THR A 374 -18.52 17.56 0.69
N ARG A 375 -17.87 17.39 1.84
CA ARG A 375 -16.57 18.00 2.17
C ARG A 375 -15.85 17.17 3.21
N GLY A 376 -14.52 17.14 3.22
CA GLY A 376 -13.68 16.40 4.16
C GLY A 376 -12.21 16.33 3.71
N ARG A 377 -11.42 15.42 4.30
CA ARG A 377 -10.02 15.12 3.94
C ARG A 377 -9.88 14.79 2.44
N HIS A 378 -10.88 14.11 1.90
CA HIS A 378 -10.91 13.52 0.56
C HIS A 378 -11.91 14.20 -0.38
N ASN A 379 -12.50 15.33 0.02
CA ASN A 379 -13.36 16.13 -0.86
C ASN A 379 -13.27 17.58 -0.40
N ASP A 380 -12.75 18.47 -1.24
CA ASP A 380 -12.63 19.89 -0.87
C ASP A 380 -13.99 20.63 -0.84
N GLY A 381 -15.03 20.02 -1.40
CA GLY A 381 -16.40 20.54 -1.45
C GLY A 381 -16.61 21.71 -2.40
N THR A 382 -15.70 21.94 -3.35
CA THR A 382 -15.76 23.07 -4.28
C THR A 382 -16.45 22.76 -5.62
N THR A 383 -16.69 21.48 -5.93
CA THR A 383 -17.08 21.02 -7.27
C THR A 383 -18.51 20.48 -7.39
N GLY A 384 -19.34 20.56 -6.32
CA GLY A 384 -20.71 20.03 -6.36
C GLY A 384 -20.77 18.51 -6.51
N VAL A 385 -19.79 17.83 -5.93
CA VAL A 385 -19.67 16.37 -5.92
C VAL A 385 -19.65 15.85 -4.48
N ALA A 386 -19.98 14.58 -4.31
CA ALA A 386 -19.93 13.87 -3.05
C ALA A 386 -19.15 12.57 -3.18
N LEU A 387 -18.54 12.18 -2.06
CA LEU A 387 -18.14 10.81 -1.79
C LEU A 387 -19.33 10.04 -1.20
N ILE A 388 -19.47 8.78 -1.58
CA ILE A 388 -20.46 7.87 -1.03
C ILE A 388 -19.72 6.83 -0.22
N VAL A 389 -19.84 6.91 1.10
CA VAL A 389 -18.96 6.21 2.05
C VAL A 389 -19.76 5.17 2.81
N SER A 390 -19.32 3.92 2.82
CA SER A 390 -19.93 2.91 3.69
C SER A 390 -19.72 3.27 5.16
N THR A 391 -20.76 3.24 5.98
CA THR A 391 -20.62 3.47 7.43
C THR A 391 -19.97 2.28 8.15
N LEU A 392 -20.02 1.10 7.54
CA LEU A 392 -19.49 -0.14 8.11
C LEU A 392 -17.97 -0.27 7.92
N THR A 393 -17.47 0.06 6.72
CA THR A 393 -16.03 -0.08 6.40
C THR A 393 -15.30 1.25 6.26
N ASN A 394 -15.99 2.38 6.14
CA ASN A 394 -15.45 3.70 5.75
C ASN A 394 -14.85 3.77 4.33
N GLY A 395 -15.01 2.72 3.52
CA GLY A 395 -14.61 2.75 2.11
C GLY A 395 -15.57 3.60 1.27
N CYS A 396 -15.05 4.17 0.18
CA CYS A 396 -15.80 4.94 -0.81
C CYS A 396 -16.20 4.08 -2.01
N ILE A 397 -17.42 4.30 -2.53
CA ILE A 397 -17.78 3.76 -3.85
C ILE A 397 -16.79 4.32 -4.88
N SER A 398 -16.21 3.43 -5.68
CA SER A 398 -15.19 3.74 -6.66
C SER A 398 -15.51 3.09 -8.00
N PHE A 399 -15.20 3.82 -9.07
CA PHE A 399 -15.25 3.32 -10.44
C PHE A 399 -13.86 3.28 -11.06
N ASP A 400 -13.48 2.16 -11.67
CA ASP A 400 -12.29 2.06 -12.53
C ASP A 400 -12.65 1.42 -13.88
N GLY A 401 -12.69 2.26 -14.93
CA GLY A 401 -13.01 1.84 -16.28
C GLY A 401 -11.97 0.90 -16.93
N ARG A 402 -10.77 0.81 -16.36
CA ARG A 402 -9.70 -0.10 -16.83
C ARG A 402 -9.99 -1.55 -16.44
N ASN A 403 -10.82 -1.77 -15.42
CA ASN A 403 -11.20 -3.12 -14.99
C ASN A 403 -12.16 -3.78 -15.98
N ARG A 404 -12.18 -5.12 -15.93
CA ARG A 404 -13.10 -5.93 -16.74
C ARG A 404 -14.56 -5.61 -16.36
N PRO A 405 -15.51 -5.64 -17.32
CA PRO A 405 -16.94 -5.48 -17.04
C PRO A 405 -17.39 -6.35 -15.85
N GLY A 406 -18.22 -5.79 -14.97
CA GLY A 406 -18.62 -6.41 -13.71
C GLY A 406 -17.66 -6.20 -12.54
N SER A 407 -16.37 -5.88 -12.76
CA SER A 407 -15.42 -5.56 -11.67
C SER A 407 -14.99 -4.09 -11.67
N ARG A 408 -15.79 -3.24 -12.31
CA ARG A 408 -15.50 -1.81 -12.45
C ARG A 408 -15.98 -0.96 -11.27
N VAL A 409 -16.88 -1.50 -10.45
CA VAL A 409 -17.55 -0.79 -9.37
C VAL A 409 -17.36 -1.56 -8.07
N PHE A 410 -16.78 -0.91 -7.07
CA PHE A 410 -16.41 -1.54 -5.80
C PHE A 410 -16.23 -0.48 -4.71
N LEU A 411 -16.20 -0.88 -3.43
CA LEU A 411 -15.68 -0.03 -2.38
C LEU A 411 -14.15 -0.05 -2.39
N PHE A 412 -13.56 1.12 -2.19
CA PHE A 412 -12.13 1.32 -2.09
C PHE A 412 -11.84 2.46 -1.12
N SER A 413 -10.66 2.46 -0.54
CA SER A 413 -10.11 3.60 0.20
C SER A 413 -10.42 4.94 -0.49
N CYS A 414 -10.98 5.90 0.27
CA CYS A 414 -11.41 7.21 -0.23
C CYS A 414 -10.27 8.12 -0.73
N GLY A 415 -9.01 7.78 -0.44
CA GLY A 415 -7.81 8.50 -0.90
C GLY A 415 -7.31 8.10 -2.28
N GLY A 416 -8.05 7.26 -3.03
CA GLY A 416 -7.69 6.80 -4.36
C GLY A 416 -6.55 5.77 -4.41
N ARG A 417 -5.83 5.55 -3.30
CA ARG A 417 -4.80 4.51 -3.15
C ARG A 417 -5.25 3.47 -2.12
N ALA A 418 -4.84 2.22 -2.33
CA ALA A 418 -5.26 1.06 -1.53
C ALA A 418 -4.87 1.13 -0.04
N ASP A 419 -4.00 2.06 0.35
CA ASP A 419 -3.49 2.24 1.70
C ASP A 419 -4.17 3.37 2.49
N GLY A 420 -5.18 4.04 1.92
CA GLY A 420 -5.87 5.16 2.60
C GLY A 420 -5.30 6.52 2.25
N GLU A 421 -4.11 6.57 1.66
CA GLU A 421 -3.38 7.81 1.41
C GLU A 421 -3.62 8.36 0.01
N GLY A 422 -3.26 9.62 -0.20
CA GLY A 422 -3.32 10.29 -1.50
C GLY A 422 -4.51 11.22 -1.68
N GLN A 423 -4.71 11.60 -2.94
CA GLN A 423 -5.81 12.44 -3.38
C GLN A 423 -6.92 11.56 -3.95
N THR A 424 -8.15 11.96 -3.69
CA THR A 424 -9.33 11.22 -4.12
C THR A 424 -9.37 11.06 -5.63
N ASP A 425 -9.66 9.83 -6.05
CA ASP A 425 -9.75 9.50 -7.47
C ASP A 425 -11.04 10.08 -8.06
N ALA A 426 -10.97 10.61 -9.29
CA ALA A 426 -12.15 11.19 -9.95
C ALA A 426 -13.26 10.14 -10.19
N GLY A 427 -12.94 8.85 -10.18
CA GLY A 427 -13.90 7.75 -10.20
C GLY A 427 -14.65 7.53 -8.89
N GLN A 428 -14.27 8.22 -7.81
CA GLN A 428 -14.94 8.18 -6.49
C GLN A 428 -15.86 9.38 -6.25
N LEU A 429 -15.81 10.40 -7.11
CA LEU A 429 -16.57 11.63 -6.97
C LEU A 429 -17.82 11.57 -7.86
N PHE A 430 -18.98 11.79 -7.25
CA PHE A 430 -20.28 11.74 -7.91
C PHE A 430 -21.02 13.08 -7.78
N PRO A 431 -21.66 13.61 -8.83
CA PRO A 431 -22.45 14.84 -8.75
C PRO A 431 -23.50 14.79 -7.64
N TYR A 432 -23.52 15.82 -6.80
CA TYR A 432 -24.49 15.97 -5.74
C TYR A 432 -24.67 17.44 -5.38
N ASP A 433 -25.92 17.92 -5.41
CA ASP A 433 -26.26 19.33 -5.17
C ASP A 433 -26.36 19.70 -3.69
N GLY A 434 -26.16 18.74 -2.78
CA GLY A 434 -26.18 18.94 -1.33
C GLY A 434 -27.54 18.72 -0.67
N ASN A 435 -28.64 18.79 -1.43
CA ASN A 435 -30.00 18.84 -0.88
C ASN A 435 -30.98 17.85 -1.54
N SER A 436 -30.60 17.25 -2.66
CA SER A 436 -31.42 16.28 -3.37
C SER A 436 -31.47 14.94 -2.63
N THR A 437 -32.63 14.30 -2.63
CA THR A 437 -32.79 12.88 -2.27
C THR A 437 -32.58 11.96 -3.47
N SER A 438 -32.43 12.51 -4.68
CA SER A 438 -32.08 11.76 -5.88
C SER A 438 -30.61 11.93 -6.21
N LEU A 439 -29.99 10.83 -6.63
CA LEU A 439 -28.58 10.75 -6.95
C LEU A 439 -28.42 10.12 -8.34
N VAL A 440 -27.71 10.80 -9.23
CA VAL A 440 -27.22 10.21 -10.46
C VAL A 440 -25.77 9.81 -10.22
N MET A 441 -25.49 8.51 -10.20
CA MET A 441 -24.15 8.01 -9.94
C MET A 441 -23.30 8.09 -11.20
N GLU A 442 -22.89 9.29 -11.57
CA GLU A 442 -21.96 9.55 -12.67
C GLU A 442 -20.55 9.78 -12.10
N PRO A 443 -19.59 8.85 -12.25
CA PRO A 443 -18.23 9.10 -11.81
C PRO A 443 -17.64 10.29 -12.59
N GLN A 444 -17.03 11.24 -11.89
CA GLN A 444 -16.44 12.43 -12.50
C GLN A 444 -15.37 12.09 -13.55
N SER A 445 -14.68 10.94 -13.41
CA SER A 445 -13.70 10.44 -14.38
C SER A 445 -14.27 10.20 -15.78
N GLU A 446 -15.59 10.00 -15.91
CA GLU A 446 -16.23 9.55 -17.15
C GLU A 446 -16.85 10.70 -17.97
N GLY A 447 -17.10 11.85 -17.33
CA GLY A 447 -17.61 13.07 -17.96
C GLY A 447 -18.92 12.84 -18.74
N GLY A 448 -19.94 12.31 -18.08
CA GLY A 448 -21.29 12.15 -18.64
C GLY A 448 -21.52 10.94 -19.52
N ARG A 449 -20.49 10.13 -19.79
CA ARG A 449 -20.58 9.00 -20.73
C ARG A 449 -20.99 7.69 -20.06
N THR A 450 -20.45 7.44 -18.87
CA THR A 450 -20.66 6.21 -18.12
C THR A 450 -21.23 6.56 -16.75
N CYS A 451 -22.29 5.85 -16.35
CA CYS A 451 -22.93 5.96 -15.06
C CYS A 451 -22.91 4.60 -14.37
N LEU A 452 -22.96 4.60 -13.04
CA LEU A 452 -23.29 3.40 -12.28
C LEU A 452 -24.78 3.14 -12.44
N VAL A 453 -25.12 1.87 -12.67
CA VAL A 453 -26.47 1.42 -12.99
C VAL A 453 -26.82 0.19 -12.16
N ALA A 454 -28.11 0.03 -11.89
CA ALA A 454 -28.61 -1.19 -11.27
C ALA A 454 -28.42 -2.39 -12.22
N GLY A 455 -27.43 -3.24 -11.91
CA GLY A 455 -27.21 -4.52 -12.59
C GLY A 455 -28.15 -5.60 -12.08
N SER A 456 -27.98 -6.83 -12.56
CA SER A 456 -28.85 -7.96 -12.14
C SER A 456 -28.68 -8.33 -10.66
N GLN A 457 -27.45 -8.32 -10.14
CA GLN A 457 -27.14 -8.70 -8.75
C GLN A 457 -26.32 -7.67 -7.98
N ARG A 458 -25.64 -6.77 -8.70
CA ARG A 458 -24.72 -5.79 -8.13
C ARG A 458 -24.78 -4.50 -8.92
N LEU A 459 -24.23 -3.45 -8.34
CA LEU A 459 -23.95 -2.20 -9.03
C LEU A 459 -22.97 -2.48 -10.18
N ASP A 460 -23.28 -1.96 -11.37
CA ASP A 460 -22.45 -2.11 -12.57
C ASP A 460 -22.32 -0.75 -13.27
N SER A 461 -21.65 -0.71 -14.41
CA SER A 461 -21.46 0.46 -15.24
C SER A 461 -22.24 0.34 -16.56
N GLY A 462 -22.81 1.45 -17.03
CA GLY A 462 -23.51 1.53 -18.29
C GLY A 462 -23.56 2.96 -18.81
N SER A 463 -24.21 3.18 -19.95
CA SER A 463 -24.43 4.54 -20.47
C SER A 463 -25.22 5.40 -19.49
N CYS A 464 -24.83 6.67 -19.36
CA CYS A 464 -25.65 7.64 -18.63
C CYS A 464 -26.95 7.92 -19.37
N GLY A 465 -28.05 7.99 -18.62
CA GLY A 465 -29.39 8.29 -19.13
C GLY A 465 -30.40 7.17 -18.92
N GLY A 466 -31.67 7.57 -18.81
CA GLY A 466 -32.78 6.67 -18.49
C GLY A 466 -32.90 6.36 -17.00
N ASN A 467 -33.93 5.58 -16.64
CA ASN A 467 -34.28 5.37 -15.23
C ASN A 467 -33.27 4.49 -14.47
N LYS A 468 -32.30 3.82 -15.13
CA LYS A 468 -31.43 2.80 -14.49
C LYS A 468 -30.27 3.36 -13.65
N SER A 469 -29.93 4.64 -13.80
CA SER A 469 -28.88 5.32 -13.03
C SER A 469 -29.43 6.33 -12.00
N ALA A 470 -30.75 6.35 -11.79
CA ALA A 470 -31.44 7.27 -10.89
C ALA A 470 -31.66 6.62 -9.51
N PHE A 471 -30.71 6.83 -8.59
CA PHE A 471 -30.78 6.32 -7.23
C PHE A 471 -31.50 7.31 -6.31
N GLN A 472 -31.96 6.82 -5.17
CA GLN A 472 -32.60 7.62 -4.12
C GLN A 472 -31.93 7.39 -2.78
N ILE A 473 -31.64 8.47 -2.07
CA ILE A 473 -31.20 8.48 -0.68
C ILE A 473 -32.46 8.34 0.17
N VAL A 474 -32.57 7.24 0.92
CA VAL A 474 -33.74 6.94 1.75
C VAL A 474 -33.30 6.53 3.16
N ASN A 475 -34.10 6.86 4.16
CA ASN A 475 -33.87 6.43 5.54
C ASN A 475 -34.80 5.27 5.85
N ILE A 476 -34.24 4.08 6.01
CA ILE A 476 -34.97 2.89 6.43
C ILE A 476 -34.48 2.55 7.83
N SER A 477 -35.42 2.54 8.77
CA SER A 477 -35.23 2.22 10.19
C SER A 477 -35.31 0.72 10.45
#